data_AF-A0A5N9G2G6-F1
#
_entry.id   AF-A0A5N9G2G6-F1
#
_cell.length_a   1.000
_cell.length_b   1.000
_cell.length_c   1.000
_cell.angle_alpha   90.00
_cell.angle_beta   90.00
_cell.angle_gamma   90.00
#
_symmetry.space_group_name_H-M   'P 1'
#
loop_
_entity.id
_entity.type
_entity.pdbx_description
1 polymer ?
#
loop_
_entity_poly.entity_id
_entity_poly.type
_entity_poly.pdbx_seq_one_letter_code
_entity_poly.pdbx_strand_id
1 'polypeptide(L)'
;GTYLVRESDAHAWSEIYFDGIGWVPFDSVPRPETAAFGPGGTSRSPLSDSLFGTSLSEDVLDAVKGSPDSLHAVLSRLTNGPMALAAGAGGVIVVVLSFVGFMAWRGRRGLATDAYSRLEGAYRQEVLAIQRQVDRMLSRAGLGSRRPTDTIGDRWDSATWLDAAGLNDLRWLKRAAWAAAYDPAPFDDSLVFQARDRAASIDRFLTSKPGRPANLDSFLT
;
A
#
# COMPACT_ATOMS: atom_id res chain seq x y z
N GLY A 1 4.82 -43.22 -8.75
CA GLY A 1 5.84 -42.61 -7.88
C GLY A 1 5.23 -42.43 -6.51
N THR A 2 6.02 -42.61 -5.45
CA THR A 2 5.54 -42.49 -4.06
C THR A 2 6.30 -41.34 -3.42
N TYR A 3 5.59 -40.33 -2.91
CA TYR A 3 6.20 -39.21 -2.20
C TYR A 3 6.14 -39.48 -0.70
N LEU A 4 7.29 -39.37 -0.03
CA LEU A 4 7.37 -39.49 1.42
C LEU A 4 7.25 -38.09 2.03
N VAL A 5 6.13 -37.82 2.70
CA VAL A 5 5.90 -36.57 3.43
C VAL A 5 6.32 -36.78 4.90
N ARG A 6 7.16 -35.89 5.41
CA ARG A 6 7.69 -35.91 6.79
C ARG A 6 7.15 -34.72 7.57
N GLU A 7 7.28 -34.76 8.89
CA GLU A 7 6.95 -33.63 9.77
C GLU A 7 7.77 -32.37 9.41
N SER A 8 9.02 -32.55 8.97
CA SER A 8 9.87 -31.47 8.48
C SER A 8 9.33 -30.73 7.26
N ASP A 9 8.35 -31.29 6.57
CA ASP A 9 7.74 -30.69 5.37
C ASP A 9 6.53 -29.81 5.70
N ALA A 10 6.21 -29.64 6.99
CA ALA A 10 5.14 -28.77 7.46
C ALA A 10 5.35 -27.33 6.98
N HIS A 11 4.31 -26.76 6.36
CA HIS A 11 4.36 -25.44 5.74
C HIS A 11 3.05 -24.69 5.99
N ALA A 12 3.16 -23.42 6.34
CA ALA A 12 2.01 -22.54 6.51
C ALA A 12 1.87 -21.63 5.29
N TRP A 13 0.65 -21.46 4.83
CA TRP A 13 0.28 -20.56 3.73
C TRP A 13 -1.02 -19.86 4.09
N SER A 14 -1.40 -18.81 3.35
CA SER A 14 -2.59 -18.01 3.61
C SER A 14 -3.54 -18.02 2.42
N GLU A 15 -4.81 -17.70 2.68
CA GLU A 15 -5.82 -17.53 1.64
C GLU A 15 -6.38 -16.12 1.67
N ILE A 16 -6.63 -15.56 0.50
CA ILE A 16 -7.23 -14.24 0.35
C ILE A 16 -8.57 -14.43 -0.37
N TYR A 17 -9.65 -13.93 0.24
CA TYR A 17 -10.96 -13.97 -0.37
C TYR A 17 -11.20 -12.74 -1.26
N PHE A 18 -11.59 -12.98 -2.51
CA PHE A 18 -12.01 -11.95 -3.44
C PHE A 18 -13.47 -12.18 -3.84
N ASP A 19 -14.30 -11.14 -3.73
CA ASP A 19 -15.69 -11.21 -4.18
C ASP A 19 -15.77 -11.55 -5.68
N GLY A 20 -16.67 -12.47 -6.04
CA GLY A 20 -16.82 -13.00 -7.41
C GLY A 20 -15.74 -13.99 -7.89
N ILE A 21 -14.62 -14.15 -7.18
CA ILE A 21 -13.53 -15.08 -7.54
C ILE A 21 -13.40 -16.21 -6.49
N GLY A 22 -13.65 -15.91 -5.21
CA GLY A 22 -13.56 -16.85 -4.10
C GLY A 22 -12.21 -16.81 -3.37
N TRP A 23 -11.87 -17.90 -2.70
CA TRP A 23 -10.61 -18.06 -1.96
C TRP A 23 -9.44 -18.29 -2.92
N VAL A 24 -8.40 -17.47 -2.82
CA VAL A 24 -7.19 -17.55 -3.63
C VAL A 24 -5.99 -17.85 -2.72
N PRO A 25 -5.23 -18.93 -2.98
CA PRO A 25 -4.05 -19.28 -2.18
C PRO A 25 -2.93 -18.26 -2.39
N PHE A 26 -2.29 -17.85 -1.30
CA PHE A 26 -1.16 -16.94 -1.26
C PHE A 26 -0.06 -17.49 -0.33
N ASP A 27 1.15 -17.61 -0.87
CA ASP A 27 2.33 -18.02 -0.12
C ASP A 27 3.33 -16.87 -0.08
N SER A 28 3.64 -16.40 1.13
CA SER A 28 4.62 -15.32 1.35
C SER A 28 6.06 -15.84 1.34
N VAL A 29 6.23 -17.15 1.48
CA VAL A 29 7.54 -17.82 1.54
C VAL A 29 7.51 -18.96 0.51
N PRO A 30 7.39 -18.63 -0.79
CA PRO A 30 7.31 -19.65 -1.82
C PRO A 30 8.56 -20.52 -1.76
N ARG A 31 8.36 -21.84 -1.77
CA ARG A 31 9.47 -22.79 -1.80
C ARG A 31 10.34 -22.51 -3.03
N PRO A 32 11.68 -22.65 -2.97
CA PRO A 32 12.55 -22.35 -4.10
C PRO A 32 12.12 -23.07 -5.40
N GLU A 33 11.63 -24.31 -5.28
CA GLU A 33 11.10 -25.11 -6.37
C GLU A 33 9.76 -24.60 -6.93
N THR A 34 8.95 -23.89 -6.14
CA THR A 34 7.70 -23.25 -6.60
C THR A 34 7.88 -21.78 -6.96
N ALA A 35 8.92 -21.10 -6.49
CA ALA A 35 9.20 -19.68 -6.75
C ALA A 35 9.45 -19.37 -8.24
N ALA A 36 9.87 -20.37 -9.03
CA ALA A 36 9.99 -20.24 -10.48
C ALA A 36 8.64 -20.22 -11.21
N PHE A 37 7.59 -20.72 -10.57
CA PHE A 37 6.21 -20.64 -11.02
C PHE A 37 5.59 -19.43 -10.31
N GLY A 38 5.25 -18.38 -11.06
CA GLY A 38 4.61 -17.19 -10.48
C GLY A 38 3.31 -17.50 -9.71
N PRO A 39 2.63 -16.48 -9.16
CA PRO A 39 1.43 -16.67 -8.35
C PRO A 39 0.43 -17.60 -9.04
N GLY A 40 0.23 -18.79 -8.48
CA GLY A 40 -0.53 -19.87 -9.09
C GLY A 40 0.25 -20.60 -10.18
N GLY A 41 0.65 -21.86 -9.89
CA GLY A 41 1.44 -22.77 -10.74
C GLY A 41 0.80 -23.16 -12.08
N THR A 42 0.40 -22.17 -12.86
CA THR A 42 0.00 -22.28 -14.25
C THR A 42 1.26 -22.20 -15.11
N SER A 43 1.38 -23.10 -16.08
CA SER A 43 2.48 -23.08 -17.04
C SER A 43 2.66 -21.66 -17.58
N ARG A 44 3.88 -21.12 -17.46
CA ARG A 44 4.28 -19.87 -18.13
C ARG A 44 3.83 -19.94 -19.58
N SER A 45 2.82 -19.15 -19.93
CA SER A 45 2.46 -18.97 -21.33
C SER A 45 3.56 -18.12 -21.96
N PRO A 46 4.13 -18.50 -23.11
CA PRO A 46 5.13 -17.67 -23.80
C PRO A 46 4.63 -16.23 -24.06
N LEU A 47 3.30 -16.08 -24.13
CA LEU A 47 2.63 -14.81 -24.28
C LEU A 47 2.68 -13.95 -23.01
N SER A 48 2.64 -14.52 -21.80
CA SER A 48 2.73 -13.75 -20.55
C SER A 48 4.14 -13.24 -20.29
N ASP A 49 5.18 -14.03 -20.60
CA ASP A 49 6.57 -13.55 -20.50
C ASP A 49 6.87 -12.44 -21.52
N SER A 50 6.22 -12.45 -22.70
CA SER A 50 6.36 -11.37 -23.69
C SER A 50 5.56 -10.12 -23.33
N LEU A 51 4.34 -10.25 -22.79
CA LEU A 51 3.47 -9.10 -22.50
C LEU A 51 3.84 -8.37 -21.20
N PHE A 52 4.37 -9.10 -20.21
CA PHE A 52 4.83 -8.53 -18.93
C PHE A 52 6.35 -8.40 -18.86
N GLY A 53 7.06 -8.77 -19.92
CA GLY A 53 8.43 -8.35 -20.15
C GLY A 53 8.46 -6.82 -20.27
N THR A 54 9.38 -6.20 -19.54
CA THR A 54 9.48 -4.75 -19.27
C THR A 54 9.59 -3.84 -20.49
N SER A 55 9.59 -4.35 -21.73
CA SER A 55 9.65 -3.54 -22.95
C SER A 55 8.34 -3.46 -23.73
N LEU A 56 7.53 -4.52 -23.77
CA LEU A 56 6.30 -4.53 -24.58
C LEU A 56 5.11 -3.89 -23.85
N SER A 57 5.06 -3.97 -22.52
CA SER A 57 4.00 -3.32 -21.73
C SER A 57 4.08 -1.79 -21.81
N GLU A 58 5.30 -1.24 -21.85
CA GLU A 58 5.56 0.19 -21.97
C GLU A 58 5.23 0.69 -23.37
N ASP A 59 5.67 -0.03 -24.42
CA ASP A 59 5.39 0.30 -25.82
C ASP A 59 3.89 0.20 -26.17
N VAL A 60 3.17 -0.79 -25.62
CA VAL A 60 1.71 -0.93 -25.82
C VAL A 60 0.96 0.15 -25.06
N LEU A 61 1.39 0.46 -23.83
CA LEU A 61 0.77 1.50 -23.02
C LEU A 61 0.98 2.90 -23.64
N ASP A 62 2.15 3.16 -24.23
CA ASP A 62 2.42 4.40 -24.99
C ASP A 62 1.69 4.43 -26.33
N ALA A 63 1.57 3.30 -27.04
CA ALA A 63 0.79 3.22 -28.27
C ALA A 63 -0.72 3.45 -28.06
N VAL A 64 -1.26 3.04 -26.91
CA VAL A 64 -2.67 3.30 -26.51
C VAL A 64 -2.87 4.76 -26.12
N LYS A 65 -1.85 5.42 -25.56
CA LYS A 65 -1.89 6.84 -25.19
C LYS A 65 -1.56 7.80 -26.35
N GLY A 66 -0.80 7.34 -27.35
CA GLY A 66 -0.16 8.18 -28.37
C GLY A 66 -1.05 8.59 -29.55
N SER A 67 -1.73 7.67 -30.22
CA SER A 67 -2.77 7.92 -31.21
C SER A 67 -3.27 6.58 -31.78
N PRO A 68 -4.46 6.51 -32.43
CA PRO A 68 -4.94 5.31 -33.10
C PRO A 68 -3.99 4.70 -34.14
N ASP A 69 -3.08 5.49 -34.72
CA ASP A 69 -2.22 5.04 -35.84
C ASP A 69 -1.04 4.16 -35.37
N SER A 70 -0.52 4.36 -34.16
CA SER A 70 0.53 3.52 -33.57
C SER A 70 0.06 2.10 -33.27
N LEU A 71 -1.23 1.94 -32.95
CA LEU A 71 -1.84 0.63 -32.74
C LEU A 71 -1.83 -0.19 -34.04
N HIS A 72 -2.13 0.45 -35.18
CA HIS A 72 -2.13 -0.24 -36.47
C HIS A 72 -0.72 -0.70 -36.89
N ALA A 73 0.32 0.05 -36.53
CA ALA A 73 1.72 -0.31 -36.75
C ALA A 73 2.14 -1.54 -35.91
N VAL A 74 1.75 -1.58 -34.63
CA VAL A 74 2.00 -2.73 -33.75
C VAL A 74 1.20 -3.95 -34.21
N LEU A 75 -0.08 -3.78 -34.56
CA LEU A 75 -0.92 -4.84 -35.14
C LEU A 75 -0.32 -5.41 -36.44
N SER A 76 0.22 -4.56 -37.32
CA SER A 76 0.82 -4.98 -38.60
C SER A 76 2.11 -5.78 -38.42
N ARG A 77 2.89 -5.52 -37.36
CA ARG A 77 4.09 -6.29 -37.02
C ARG A 77 3.76 -7.67 -36.43
N LEU A 78 2.64 -7.76 -35.73
CA LEU A 78 2.10 -9.03 -35.23
C LEU A 78 1.45 -9.88 -36.33
N THR A 79 0.91 -9.27 -37.39
CA THR A 79 0.27 -9.99 -38.51
C THR A 79 1.22 -10.34 -39.65
N ASN A 80 2.31 -9.59 -39.89
CA ASN A 80 3.20 -9.80 -41.03
C ASN A 80 4.60 -10.35 -40.66
N GLY A 81 4.83 -10.74 -39.41
CA GLY A 81 6.05 -11.46 -39.01
C GLY A 81 6.07 -12.89 -39.59
N PRO A 82 7.25 -13.51 -39.83
CA PRO A 82 7.39 -14.81 -40.49
C PRO A 82 6.85 -16.02 -39.70
N MET A 83 6.11 -15.77 -38.62
CA MET A 83 5.34 -16.73 -37.83
C MET A 83 3.83 -16.44 -37.91
N ALA A 84 3.36 -15.85 -39.01
CA ALA A 84 1.96 -15.86 -39.34
C ALA A 84 1.64 -17.23 -39.94
N LEU A 85 1.12 -18.14 -39.11
CA LEU A 85 -0.03 -19.01 -39.37
C LEU A 85 0.00 -20.25 -38.46
N ALA A 86 -0.68 -20.14 -37.33
CA ALA A 86 -1.62 -21.19 -36.94
C ALA A 86 -2.95 -20.49 -36.62
N ALA A 87 -4.00 -20.91 -37.30
CA ALA A 87 -5.29 -20.24 -37.42
C ALA A 87 -6.13 -20.25 -36.13
N GLY A 88 -5.70 -19.51 -35.08
CA GLY A 88 -6.42 -19.42 -33.82
C GLY A 88 -6.51 -18.02 -33.19
N ALA A 89 -5.68 -17.06 -33.60
CA ALA A 89 -5.54 -15.79 -32.87
C ALA A 89 -6.76 -14.84 -33.04
N GLY A 90 -7.39 -14.81 -34.22
CA GLY A 90 -8.51 -13.91 -34.48
C GLY A 90 -9.75 -14.21 -33.62
N GLY A 91 -10.04 -15.49 -33.40
CA GLY A 91 -11.15 -15.93 -32.55
C GLY A 91 -10.91 -15.58 -31.08
N VAL A 92 -9.69 -15.80 -30.58
CA VAL A 92 -9.33 -15.47 -29.19
C VAL A 92 -9.39 -13.97 -28.96
N ILE A 93 -8.91 -13.14 -29.90
CA ILE A 93 -8.94 -11.68 -29.76
C ILE A 93 -10.38 -11.16 -29.75
N VAL A 94 -11.25 -11.66 -30.63
CA VAL A 94 -12.67 -11.28 -30.63
C VAL A 94 -13.36 -11.73 -29.34
N VAL A 95 -13.03 -12.92 -28.82
CA VAL A 95 -13.55 -13.40 -27.52
C VAL A 95 -13.05 -12.54 -26.36
N VAL A 96 -11.77 -12.16 -26.34
CA VAL A 96 -11.18 -11.30 -25.31
C VAL A 96 -11.78 -9.90 -25.38
N LEU A 97 -11.91 -9.30 -26.56
CA LEU A 97 -12.54 -7.99 -26.73
C LEU A 97 -14.04 -8.02 -26.40
N SER A 98 -14.75 -9.09 -26.77
CA SER A 98 -16.15 -9.29 -26.40
C SER A 98 -16.31 -9.50 -24.89
N PHE A 99 -15.38 -10.20 -24.25
CA PHE A 99 -15.35 -10.43 -22.81
C PHE A 99 -15.02 -9.15 -22.03
N VAL A 100 -14.07 -8.34 -22.50
CA VAL A 100 -13.76 -7.01 -21.95
C VAL A 100 -14.93 -6.05 -22.15
N GLY A 101 -15.56 -6.04 -23.34
CA GLY A 101 -16.76 -5.25 -23.61
C GLY A 101 -17.95 -5.69 -22.75
N PHE A 102 -18.13 -6.99 -22.55
CA PHE A 102 -19.16 -7.57 -21.69
C PHE A 102 -18.90 -7.27 -20.21
N MET A 103 -17.65 -7.33 -19.74
CA MET A 103 -17.27 -6.89 -18.39
C MET A 103 -17.47 -5.39 -18.19
N ALA A 104 -17.08 -4.57 -19.16
CA ALA A 104 -17.29 -3.12 -19.12
C ALA A 104 -18.79 -2.75 -19.16
N TRP A 105 -19.60 -3.51 -19.89
CA TRP A 105 -21.05 -3.34 -19.97
C TRP A 105 -21.76 -3.86 -18.71
N ARG A 106 -21.31 -4.97 -18.12
CA ARG A 106 -21.79 -5.48 -16.83
C ARG A 106 -21.41 -4.54 -15.68
N GLY A 107 -20.22 -3.93 -15.73
CA GLY A 107 -19.81 -2.87 -14.80
C GLY A 107 -20.64 -1.58 -14.92
N ARG A 108 -21.24 -1.32 -16.10
CA ARG A 108 -22.17 -0.19 -16.30
C ARG A 108 -23.60 -0.49 -15.86
N ARG A 109 -24.00 -1.76 -15.79
CA ARG A 109 -25.28 -2.18 -15.21
C ARG A 109 -25.10 -2.56 -13.74
N GLY A 110 -24.89 -1.52 -12.94
CA GLY A 110 -25.23 -1.53 -11.52
C GLY A 110 -24.60 -2.65 -10.71
N LEU A 111 -23.27 -2.75 -10.71
CA LEU A 111 -22.62 -2.96 -9.43
C LEU A 111 -22.79 -1.61 -8.72
N ALA A 112 -23.81 -1.51 -7.88
CA ALA A 112 -23.77 -0.58 -6.78
C ALA A 112 -22.45 -0.88 -6.07
N THR A 113 -21.45 -0.07 -6.39
CA THR A 113 -20.22 0.03 -5.62
C THR A 113 -20.68 0.37 -4.23
N ASP A 114 -20.77 -0.64 -3.37
CA ASP A 114 -20.60 -0.46 -1.96
C ASP A 114 -19.22 0.17 -1.79
N ALA A 115 -19.24 1.50 -1.76
CA ALA A 115 -18.48 2.36 -0.89
C ALA A 115 -17.13 1.78 -0.40
N TYR A 116 -16.21 1.46 -1.30
CA TYR A 116 -14.79 1.61 -0.99
C TYR A 116 -14.50 3.11 -0.98
N SER A 117 -14.60 3.64 0.23
CA SER A 117 -14.56 5.02 0.70
C SER A 117 -13.33 5.80 0.21
N ARG A 118 -13.46 6.47 -0.94
CA ARG A 118 -12.55 7.57 -1.34
C ARG A 118 -12.57 8.79 -0.38
N LEU A 119 -13.40 8.77 0.67
CA LEU A 119 -13.52 9.83 1.67
C LEU A 119 -12.81 9.52 3.00
N GLU A 120 -12.26 8.32 3.21
CA GLU A 120 -11.74 7.92 4.54
C GLU A 120 -10.22 8.05 4.70
N GLY A 121 -9.46 7.94 3.61
CA GLY A 121 -7.99 8.01 3.64
C GLY A 121 -7.43 9.42 3.89
N ALA A 122 -8.14 10.48 3.45
CA ALA A 122 -7.65 11.86 3.54
C ALA A 122 -7.47 12.29 5.01
N TYR A 123 -8.46 12.04 5.85
CA TYR A 123 -8.41 12.39 7.27
C TYR A 123 -7.32 11.61 8.03
N ARG A 124 -7.12 10.32 7.70
CA ARG A 124 -6.02 9.51 8.24
C ARG A 124 -4.66 10.09 7.86
N GLN A 125 -4.48 10.47 6.60
CA GLN A 125 -3.25 11.10 6.12
C GLN A 125 -2.98 12.44 6.83
N GLU A 126 -4.03 13.22 7.11
CA GLU A 126 -3.92 14.47 7.85
C GLU A 126 -3.47 14.26 9.30
N VAL A 127 -4.03 13.28 10.02
CA VAL A 127 -3.58 12.95 11.39
C VAL A 127 -2.11 12.50 11.40
N LEU A 128 -1.69 11.70 10.41
CA LEU A 128 -0.28 11.31 10.26
C LEU A 128 0.63 12.49 9.87
N ALA A 129 0.11 13.49 9.15
CA ALA A 129 0.85 14.73 8.88
C ALA A 129 1.01 15.57 10.17
N ILE A 130 -0.03 15.66 11.00
CA ILE A 130 0.01 16.32 12.31
C ILE A 130 1.00 15.61 13.24
N GLN A 131 1.00 14.28 13.26
CA GLN A 131 1.97 13.47 14.02
C GLN A 131 3.42 13.84 13.63
N ARG A 132 3.73 13.92 12.33
CA ARG A 132 5.05 14.34 11.82
C ARG A 132 5.38 15.80 12.16
N GLN A 133 4.39 16.67 12.23
CA GLN A 133 4.58 18.06 12.66
C GLN A 133 4.97 18.13 14.14
N VAL A 134 4.20 17.47 15.03
CA VAL A 134 4.50 17.40 16.46
C VAL A 134 5.86 16.77 16.70
N ASP A 135 6.19 15.73 15.94
CA ASP A 135 7.52 15.12 15.96
C ASP A 135 8.65 16.13 15.69
N ARG A 136 8.49 16.98 14.67
CA ARG A 136 9.48 18.02 14.35
C ARG A 136 9.56 19.08 15.45
N MET A 137 8.43 19.47 16.03
CA MET A 137 8.36 20.46 17.11
C MET A 137 9.07 19.95 18.37
N LEU A 138 8.78 18.72 18.79
CA LEU A 138 9.42 18.11 19.95
C LEU A 138 10.92 17.88 19.72
N SER A 139 11.32 17.45 18.52
CA SER A 139 12.74 17.32 18.20
C SER A 139 13.49 18.65 18.24
N ARG A 140 12.86 19.76 17.81
CA ARG A 140 13.42 21.12 17.98
C ARG A 140 13.53 21.53 19.44
N ALA A 141 12.60 21.08 20.28
CA ALA A 141 12.60 21.32 21.73
C ALA A 141 13.63 20.45 22.49
N GLY A 142 14.31 19.51 21.83
CA GLY A 142 15.35 18.67 22.43
C GLY A 142 14.97 17.19 22.60
N LEU A 143 13.85 16.74 22.01
CA LEU A 143 13.54 15.31 21.94
C LEU A 143 14.55 14.59 21.04
N GLY A 144 15.13 13.51 21.55
CA GLY A 144 16.16 12.72 20.84
C GLY A 144 15.73 12.20 19.46
N SER A 145 16.74 11.80 18.68
CA SER A 145 16.55 11.21 17.34
C SER A 145 15.75 9.91 17.40
N ARG A 146 14.95 9.67 16.35
CA ARG A 146 14.17 8.44 16.18
C ARG A 146 15.09 7.23 16.05
N ARG A 147 14.84 6.18 16.83
CA ARG A 147 15.50 4.88 16.69
C ARG A 147 14.74 4.01 15.68
N PRO A 148 15.42 3.07 15.00
CA PRO A 148 14.77 2.17 14.04
C PRO A 148 13.63 1.34 14.62
N THR A 149 13.69 1.05 15.93
CA THR A 149 12.69 0.25 16.66
C THR A 149 11.55 1.08 17.24
N ASP A 150 11.57 2.41 17.10
CA ASP A 150 10.54 3.26 17.70
C ASP A 150 9.22 3.15 16.93
N THR A 151 8.16 2.74 17.63
CA THR A 151 6.80 2.74 17.08
C THR A 151 6.22 4.16 17.06
N ILE A 152 5.02 4.32 16.48
CA ILE A 152 4.38 5.63 16.34
C ILE A 152 4.19 6.28 17.72
N GLY A 153 4.89 7.40 17.93
CA GLY A 153 4.79 8.20 19.16
C GLY A 153 5.50 7.62 20.39
N ASP A 154 6.23 6.50 20.30
CA ASP A 154 6.93 5.94 21.48
C ASP A 154 7.95 6.89 22.09
N ARG A 155 8.68 7.59 21.25
CA ARG A 155 9.65 8.58 21.71
C ARG A 155 9.02 9.73 22.50
N TRP A 156 7.72 10.00 22.32
CA TRP A 156 7.04 11.09 23.03
C TRP A 156 6.94 10.84 24.53
N ASP A 157 7.05 9.58 24.97
CA ASP A 157 7.06 9.23 26.39
C ASP A 157 8.30 9.77 27.11
N SER A 158 9.37 10.12 26.37
CA SER A 158 10.55 10.80 26.91
C SER A 158 10.39 12.33 27.07
N ALA A 159 9.28 12.91 26.61
CA ALA A 159 8.98 14.34 26.75
C ALA A 159 8.42 14.70 28.14
N THR A 160 9.02 14.18 29.22
CA THR A 160 8.58 14.34 30.61
C THR A 160 8.67 15.77 31.14
N TRP A 161 9.32 16.66 30.39
CA TRP A 161 9.46 18.09 30.69
C TRP A 161 8.24 18.93 30.31
N LEU A 162 7.25 18.35 29.61
CA LEU A 162 5.95 18.98 29.38
C LEU A 162 5.14 19.03 30.68
N ASP A 163 4.22 19.99 30.77
CA ASP A 163 3.26 20.05 31.86
C ASP A 163 2.20 18.94 31.77
N ALA A 164 1.36 18.81 32.80
CA ALA A 164 0.33 17.77 32.85
C ALA A 164 -0.67 17.85 31.68
N ALA A 165 -0.94 19.06 31.19
CA ALA A 165 -1.81 19.30 30.04
C ALA A 165 -1.16 18.82 28.73
N GLY A 166 0.09 19.21 28.47
CA GLY A 166 0.84 18.78 27.29
C GLY A 166 1.08 17.27 27.25
N LEU A 167 1.33 16.64 28.40
CA LEU A 167 1.42 15.17 28.48
C LEU A 167 0.07 14.48 28.18
N ASN A 168 -1.05 15.10 28.55
CA ASN A 168 -2.38 14.59 28.21
C ASN A 168 -2.61 14.68 26.69
N ASP A 169 -2.29 15.83 26.09
CA ASP A 169 -2.41 16.09 24.65
C ASP A 169 -1.54 15.10 23.84
N LEU A 170 -0.31 14.83 24.26
CA LEU A 170 0.56 13.85 23.61
C LEU A 170 0.01 12.43 23.68
N ARG A 171 -0.49 11.98 24.85
CA ARG A 171 -1.10 10.65 24.98
C ARG A 171 -2.35 10.52 24.12
N TRP A 172 -3.12 11.58 23.98
CA TRP A 172 -4.27 11.60 23.08
C TRP A 172 -3.82 11.50 21.62
N LEU A 173 -2.85 12.33 21.20
CA LEU A 173 -2.30 12.32 19.84
C LEU A 173 -1.65 10.98 19.48
N LYS A 174 -0.96 10.32 20.42
CA LYS A 174 -0.40 8.98 20.22
C LYS A 174 -1.49 7.97 19.86
N ARG A 175 -2.61 7.96 20.59
CA ARG A 175 -3.76 7.09 20.31
C ARG A 175 -4.42 7.43 18.97
N ALA A 176 -4.60 8.71 18.66
CA ALA A 176 -5.19 9.14 17.39
C ALA A 176 -4.33 8.74 16.18
N ALA A 177 -3.00 8.88 16.29
CA ALA A 177 -2.07 8.46 15.24
C ALA A 177 -2.03 6.93 15.06
N TRP A 178 -2.09 6.17 16.16
CA TRP A 178 -2.24 4.72 16.11
C TRP A 178 -3.53 4.28 15.43
N ALA A 179 -4.66 4.90 15.77
CA ALA A 179 -5.93 4.63 15.12
C ALA A 179 -5.87 4.95 13.61
N ALA A 180 -5.30 6.09 13.24
CA ALA A 180 -5.15 6.47 11.84
C ALA A 180 -4.29 5.48 11.03
N ALA A 181 -3.25 4.91 11.65
CA ALA A 181 -2.31 4.01 11.00
C ALA A 181 -2.80 2.55 10.92
N TYR A 182 -3.49 2.07 11.96
CA TYR A 182 -3.71 0.63 12.15
C TYR A 182 -5.17 0.23 12.40
N ASP A 183 -6.07 1.16 12.73
CA ASP A 183 -7.47 0.83 13.00
C ASP A 183 -8.29 0.78 11.70
N PRO A 184 -8.93 -0.36 11.35
CA PRO A 184 -9.77 -0.45 10.16
C PRO A 184 -11.14 0.26 10.30
N ALA A 185 -11.51 0.74 11.50
CA ALA A 185 -12.80 1.41 11.72
C ALA A 185 -12.92 2.75 10.96
N PRO A 186 -14.16 3.19 10.60
CA PRO A 186 -14.42 4.48 9.99
C PRO A 186 -13.77 5.65 10.74
N PHE A 187 -12.95 6.42 10.03
CA PHE A 187 -12.19 7.53 10.61
C PHE A 187 -13.00 8.84 10.61
N ASP A 188 -13.32 9.35 11.80
CA ASP A 188 -14.16 10.53 12.02
C ASP A 188 -13.42 11.86 11.71
N ASP A 189 -14.12 12.83 11.12
CA ASP A 189 -13.56 14.13 10.74
C ASP A 189 -13.23 15.00 11.96
N SER A 190 -14.01 14.83 13.04
CA SER A 190 -13.82 15.52 14.32
C SER A 190 -12.44 15.24 14.95
N LEU A 191 -11.85 14.07 14.66
CA LEU A 191 -10.53 13.69 15.15
C LEU A 191 -9.43 14.57 14.57
N VAL A 192 -9.57 15.00 13.32
CA VAL A 192 -8.58 15.88 12.67
C VAL A 192 -8.57 17.24 13.34
N PHE A 193 -9.73 17.83 13.61
CA PHE A 193 -9.84 19.11 14.30
C PHE A 193 -9.27 19.02 15.71
N GLN A 194 -9.62 17.97 16.47
CA GLN A 194 -9.06 17.74 17.80
C GLN A 194 -7.54 17.55 17.77
N ALA A 195 -7.00 16.85 16.76
CA ALA A 195 -5.57 16.67 16.60
C ALA A 195 -4.86 17.99 16.32
N ARG A 196 -5.43 18.86 15.46
CA ARG A 196 -4.87 20.19 15.18
C ARG A 196 -4.87 21.08 16.41
N ASP A 197 -5.97 21.13 17.15
CA ASP A 197 -6.08 21.96 18.35
C ASP A 197 -5.08 21.56 19.44
N ARG A 198 -4.91 20.25 19.65
CA ARG A 198 -3.92 19.73 20.61
C ARG A 198 -2.48 19.93 20.14
N ALA A 199 -2.20 19.79 18.85
CA ALA A 199 -0.88 20.12 18.32
C ALA A 199 -0.56 21.62 18.50
N ALA A 200 -1.53 22.51 18.29
CA ALA A 200 -1.38 23.94 18.53
C ALA A 200 -1.27 24.30 20.03
N SER A 201 -1.91 23.54 20.91
CA SER A 201 -1.73 23.63 22.37
C SER A 201 -0.26 23.36 22.75
N ILE A 202 0.29 22.24 22.24
CA ILE A 202 1.69 21.88 22.46
C ILE A 202 2.62 22.96 21.89
N ASP A 203 2.40 23.43 20.66
CA ASP A 203 3.24 24.47 20.04
C ASP A 203 3.31 25.76 20.87
N ARG A 204 2.16 26.20 21.40
CA ARG A 204 2.08 27.36 22.28
C ARG A 204 2.84 27.14 23.58
N PHE A 205 2.74 25.95 24.18
CA PHE A 205 3.52 25.60 25.37
C PHE A 205 5.03 25.69 25.09
N LEU A 206 5.50 25.05 24.01
CA LEU A 206 6.90 25.07 23.60
C LEU A 206 7.43 26.48 23.36
N THR A 207 6.61 27.32 22.72
CA THR A 207 6.97 28.72 22.41
C THR A 207 7.00 29.58 23.67
N SER A 208 6.08 29.35 24.61
CA SER A 208 5.99 30.12 25.86
C SER A 208 7.09 29.82 26.87
N LYS A 209 7.72 28.63 26.80
CA LYS A 209 8.68 28.16 27.79
C LYS A 209 9.91 27.54 27.11
N PRO A 210 10.92 28.35 26.75
CA PRO A 210 12.15 27.84 26.15
C PRO A 210 13.03 27.23 27.26
N GLY A 211 12.80 25.97 27.61
CA GLY A 211 13.49 25.29 28.71
C GLY A 211 13.95 23.89 28.34
N ARG A 212 15.17 23.82 27.80
CA ARG A 212 15.95 22.63 27.38
C ARG A 212 16.30 21.69 28.56
N PRO A 213 16.84 20.49 28.26
CA PRO A 213 18.23 20.25 28.69
C PRO A 213 19.22 20.14 27.52
N ALA A 214 20.23 21.02 27.54
CA ALA A 214 21.53 20.74 26.96
C ALA A 214 22.21 19.72 27.87
N ASN A 215 22.99 18.81 27.31
CA ASN A 215 23.75 17.76 27.98
C ASN A 215 22.98 16.56 28.54
N LEU A 216 23.13 15.44 27.81
CA LEU A 216 23.03 14.07 28.30
C LEU A 216 24.44 13.54 28.69
N ASP A 217 25.33 14.39 29.21
CA ASP A 217 26.69 14.00 29.60
C ASP A 217 26.75 13.23 30.96
N SER A 218 25.63 12.77 31.51
CA SER A 218 25.60 12.16 32.85
C SER A 218 25.06 10.73 32.93
N PHE A 219 24.97 10.00 31.81
CA PHE A 219 24.50 8.60 31.80
C PHE A 219 25.59 7.55 31.50
N LEU A 220 26.85 7.85 31.80
CA LEU A 220 27.93 6.87 31.87
C LEU A 220 28.83 7.13 33.08
N THR A 221 28.38 6.68 34.25
CA THR A 221 29.21 6.22 35.38
C THR A 221 28.49 5.09 36.08
#